data_AF-M0F2C1-F1
#
_entry.id   AF-M0F2C1-F1
#
_cell.length_a   1.000
_cell.length_b   1.000
_cell.length_c   1.000
_cell.angle_alpha   90.00
_cell.angle_beta   90.00
_cell.angle_gamma   90.00
#
_symmetry.space_group_name_H-M   'P 1'
#
loop_
_entity.id
_entity.type
_entity.pdbx_description
1 polymer ?
#
loop_
_entity_poly.entity_id
_entity_poly.type
_entity_poly.pdbx_seq_one_letter_code
_entity_poly.pdbx_strand_id
1 'polypeptide(L)'
;MNDGSSDGRIGFEVDGETLAVSDRIEGTRLDLRADREPELSPALPELFPLPVDRAVSFEAESVSASEYSTVVVRRANGDFLAQLDEPSEFPRGDYCVEINGVTKVLLRVEDAEIDASGMAGPDPVELGFDRPTTVTVGGRSLHTRPEATITVPDDPTALTEAVSVLGSSISEFSPERSWPTLRGYPPRIERGDELHVPSPLTVPDTGVEVVVRPTYADVYRLSTLSYYLGARMTVGDAPAIRLETGYEERLPTEGEALERRVEELFGTWFFLDTLARTEGYVPSDRYEYEQVGPKLPFYPPTLADLSMSERLMEYLEVDAETVAPYVPAWATKAVLRPTPEAAELLPHLAHVLAPVRVRGMAEPSSPDAPVALATPQRIDLESLTANPKSDAVPTPGADPIPPRMSVLTPVSYENRLRRGASPHGDLRAVFLFDSDERAEAFRNAYTDPETPAGIEEWTILSAPSPDAISDIFTDSSTDIVYCSLPIDDDAVVSGEGCVEISSLGASNGSSSPAVVVLEGTKDVKTGIELVDAGGLTRRRPPLEVDSAVDRTAVGWRLYVGRDGARSS
;
A
#
# COMPACT_ATOMS: atom_id res chain seq x y z
N MET A 1 32.20 1.47 -14.20
CA MET A 1 32.15 0.25 -15.05
C MET A 1 30.77 -0.37 -14.85
N ASN A 2 29.99 -0.62 -15.91
CA ASN A 2 28.63 -1.16 -15.80
C ASN A 2 28.72 -2.65 -15.43
N ASP A 3 28.10 -3.08 -14.34
CA ASP A 3 28.27 -4.44 -13.78
C ASP A 3 27.67 -5.59 -14.62
N GLY A 4 27.25 -5.31 -15.86
CA GLY A 4 26.93 -6.31 -16.86
C GLY A 4 25.67 -7.14 -16.62
N SER A 5 24.93 -6.92 -15.53
CA SER A 5 23.65 -7.57 -15.27
C SER A 5 22.51 -6.56 -15.46
N SER A 6 22.00 -6.50 -16.68
CA SER A 6 20.83 -5.70 -17.03
C SER A 6 19.50 -6.28 -16.51
N ASP A 7 19.49 -7.32 -15.69
CA ASP A 7 18.30 -8.15 -15.42
C ASP A 7 17.74 -8.06 -13.99
N GLY A 8 18.28 -7.16 -13.15
CA GLY A 8 17.82 -7.00 -11.75
C GLY A 8 16.90 -5.80 -11.53
N ARG A 9 16.06 -5.87 -10.48
CA ARG A 9 15.25 -4.74 -9.97
C ARG A 9 16.13 -3.56 -9.52
N ILE A 10 17.31 -3.87 -8.98
CA ILE A 10 18.31 -2.92 -8.47
C ILE A 10 19.54 -2.88 -9.38
N GLY A 11 20.00 -1.67 -9.70
CA GLY A 11 21.23 -1.40 -10.45
C GLY A 11 22.23 -0.56 -9.67
N PHE A 12 23.52 -0.85 -9.84
CA PHE A 12 24.62 -0.09 -9.26
C PHE A 12 25.46 0.57 -10.34
N GLU A 13 25.69 1.87 -10.23
CA GLU A 13 26.51 2.65 -11.17
C GLU A 13 27.50 3.55 -10.41
N VAL A 14 28.71 3.70 -10.93
CA VAL A 14 29.76 4.54 -10.32
C VAL A 14 30.03 5.75 -11.21
N ASP A 15 30.02 6.94 -10.60
CA ASP A 15 30.42 8.22 -11.20
C ASP A 15 31.35 8.97 -10.24
N GLY A 16 32.66 8.90 -10.48
CA GLY A 16 33.68 9.39 -9.55
C GLY A 16 33.53 8.73 -8.18
N GLU A 17 33.44 9.54 -7.13
CA GLU A 17 33.29 9.08 -5.73
C GLU A 17 31.85 8.67 -5.38
N THR A 18 30.92 8.72 -6.34
CA THR A 18 29.50 8.42 -6.11
C THR A 18 29.12 7.02 -6.59
N LEU A 19 28.53 6.22 -5.69
CA LEU A 19 27.81 5.00 -5.99
C LEU A 19 26.31 5.28 -6.05
N ALA A 20 25.76 5.25 -7.26
CA ALA A 20 24.32 5.36 -7.50
C ALA A 20 23.64 3.99 -7.35
N VAL A 21 22.64 3.91 -6.47
CA VAL A 21 21.76 2.75 -6.30
C VAL A 21 20.41 3.07 -6.93
N SER A 22 20.13 2.45 -8.06
CA SER A 22 18.89 2.65 -8.83
C SER A 22 17.86 1.57 -8.53
N ASP A 23 16.61 1.98 -8.31
CA ASP A 23 15.45 1.10 -8.29
C ASP A 23 14.65 1.29 -9.58
N ARG A 24 14.62 0.25 -10.40
CA ARG A 24 13.97 0.30 -11.72
C ARG A 24 12.46 0.20 -11.65
N ILE A 25 11.92 -0.46 -10.63
CA ILE A 25 10.47 -0.56 -10.44
C ILE A 25 9.95 0.82 -10.02
N GLU A 26 10.64 1.47 -9.10
CA GLU A 26 10.25 2.79 -8.60
C GLU A 26 10.66 3.94 -9.52
N GLY A 27 11.66 3.72 -10.39
CA GLY A 27 12.28 4.78 -11.17
C GLY A 27 13.05 5.78 -10.32
N THR A 28 13.57 5.34 -9.17
CA THR A 28 14.28 6.17 -8.19
C THR A 28 15.78 5.85 -8.18
N ARG A 29 16.57 6.78 -7.64
CA ARG A 29 18.01 6.67 -7.50
C ARG A 29 18.41 7.27 -6.15
N LEU A 30 19.24 6.55 -5.41
CA LEU A 30 19.86 7.02 -4.17
C LEU A 30 21.38 7.03 -4.35
N ASP A 31 22.01 8.16 -4.07
CA ASP A 31 23.45 8.32 -4.22
C ASP A 31 24.17 8.19 -2.87
N LEU A 32 25.13 7.27 -2.82
CA LEU A 32 26.11 7.15 -1.75
C LEU A 32 27.44 7.77 -2.20
N ARG A 33 28.06 8.61 -1.38
CA ARG A 33 29.42 9.11 -1.65
C ARG A 33 30.44 8.38 -0.81
N ALA A 34 31.52 7.93 -1.42
CA ALA A 34 32.67 7.35 -0.73
C ALA A 34 33.84 8.34 -0.69
N ASP A 35 34.89 8.05 0.07
CA ASP A 35 36.15 8.82 0.11
C ASP A 35 36.98 8.72 -1.18
N ARG A 36 36.66 7.78 -2.05
CA ARG A 36 37.34 7.48 -3.32
C ARG A 36 36.40 6.83 -4.32
N GLU A 37 36.81 6.75 -5.58
CA GLU A 37 36.04 6.06 -6.63
C GLU A 37 35.84 4.57 -6.29
N PRO A 38 34.59 4.09 -6.13
CA PRO A 38 34.32 2.70 -5.76
C PRO A 38 34.70 1.70 -6.87
N GLU A 39 35.63 0.79 -6.56
CA GLU A 39 35.92 -0.38 -7.40
C GLU A 39 34.99 -1.54 -7.04
N LEU A 40 33.82 -1.60 -7.68
CA LEU A 40 32.76 -2.57 -7.34
C LEU A 40 33.15 -4.02 -7.65
N SER A 41 32.94 -4.89 -6.66
CA SER A 41 32.89 -6.34 -6.81
C SER A 41 31.49 -6.85 -6.48
N PRO A 42 30.94 -7.87 -7.19
CA PRO A 42 29.67 -8.48 -6.81
C PRO A 42 29.74 -9.07 -5.40
N ALA A 43 28.67 -8.90 -4.61
CA ALA A 43 28.54 -9.46 -3.28
C ALA A 43 27.28 -10.33 -3.17
N LEU A 44 27.27 -11.25 -2.20
CA LEU A 44 26.15 -12.14 -1.93
C LEU A 44 25.05 -11.38 -1.15
N PRO A 45 23.80 -11.34 -1.64
CA PRO A 45 22.66 -10.79 -0.89
C PRO A 45 22.47 -11.43 0.50
N GLU A 46 22.86 -12.68 0.66
CA GLU A 46 22.73 -13.45 1.90
C GLU A 46 23.68 -12.99 3.02
N LEU A 47 24.58 -12.04 2.74
CA LEU A 47 25.42 -11.42 3.77
C LEU A 47 24.62 -10.48 4.69
N PHE A 48 23.44 -10.03 4.25
CA PHE A 48 22.63 -9.07 4.99
C PHE A 48 21.64 -9.79 5.92
N PRO A 49 21.40 -9.26 7.13
CA PRO A 49 20.38 -9.79 8.05
C PRO A 49 18.93 -9.52 7.57
N LEU A 50 18.77 -8.72 6.52
CA LEU A 50 17.51 -8.35 5.91
C LEU A 50 17.65 -8.56 4.41
N PRO A 51 16.59 -9.00 3.71
CA PRO A 51 16.69 -9.34 2.30
C PRO A 51 17.03 -8.10 1.46
N VAL A 52 17.92 -8.30 0.49
CA VAL A 52 18.28 -7.32 -0.55
C VAL A 52 18.15 -7.98 -1.92
N ASP A 53 17.78 -7.22 -2.94
CA ASP A 53 17.61 -7.76 -4.30
C ASP A 53 18.96 -7.97 -4.98
N ARG A 54 19.95 -7.14 -4.63
CA ARG A 54 21.28 -7.16 -5.23
C ARG A 54 22.30 -6.52 -4.30
N ALA A 55 23.55 -6.99 -4.34
CA ALA A 55 24.63 -6.42 -3.55
C ALA A 55 25.95 -6.29 -4.32
N VAL A 56 26.74 -5.30 -3.93
CA VAL A 56 28.12 -5.04 -4.37
C VAL A 56 29.00 -4.71 -3.17
N SER A 57 30.31 -4.85 -3.29
CA SER A 57 31.27 -4.46 -2.27
C SER A 57 32.40 -3.63 -2.84
N PHE A 58 32.97 -2.73 -2.05
CA PHE A 58 34.14 -1.92 -2.38
C PHE A 58 34.88 -1.49 -1.10
N GLU A 59 36.09 -0.96 -1.24
CA GLU A 59 36.88 -0.47 -0.11
C GLU A 59 36.65 1.03 0.12
N ALA A 60 36.39 1.44 1.36
CA ALA A 60 36.20 2.85 1.72
C ALA A 60 36.68 3.16 3.14
N GLU A 61 37.04 4.41 3.39
CA GLU A 61 37.29 4.98 4.73
C GLU A 61 36.06 5.75 5.24
N SER A 62 35.18 6.21 4.34
CA SER A 62 33.90 6.78 4.71
C SER A 62 32.84 6.55 3.63
N VAL A 63 31.57 6.52 4.05
CA VAL A 63 30.41 6.54 3.15
C VAL A 63 29.38 7.54 3.66
N SER A 64 28.81 8.33 2.76
CA SER A 64 27.77 9.29 3.11
C SER A 64 26.54 9.25 2.20
N ALA A 65 25.40 9.61 2.77
CA ALA A 65 24.13 9.67 2.06
C ALA A 65 23.42 10.99 2.37
N SER A 66 23.01 11.69 1.32
CA SER A 66 22.26 12.96 1.45
C SER A 66 20.74 12.77 1.39
N GLU A 67 20.28 11.69 0.79
CA GLU A 67 18.87 11.41 0.54
C GLU A 67 18.39 10.25 1.44
N TYR A 68 17.99 10.59 2.66
CA TYR A 68 17.48 9.62 3.62
C TYR A 68 16.28 10.19 4.39
N SER A 69 15.42 9.28 4.82
CA SER A 69 14.32 9.53 5.77
C SER A 69 14.70 9.07 7.17
N THR A 70 15.38 7.93 7.29
CA THR A 70 15.89 7.39 8.55
C THR A 70 17.15 6.57 8.28
N VAL A 71 18.05 6.53 9.27
CA VAL A 71 19.22 5.66 9.26
C VAL A 71 19.22 4.83 10.54
N VAL A 72 19.27 3.51 10.40
CA VAL A 72 19.20 2.57 11.52
C VAL A 72 20.45 1.71 11.54
N VAL A 73 21.16 1.70 12.65
CA VAL A 73 22.33 0.85 12.86
C VAL A 73 21.92 -0.42 13.60
N ARG A 74 22.31 -1.56 13.05
CA ARG A 74 22.13 -2.89 13.62
C ARG A 74 23.45 -3.62 13.74
N ARG A 75 23.47 -4.66 14.58
CA ARG A 75 24.50 -5.69 14.51
C ARG A 75 24.30 -6.58 13.27
N ALA A 76 25.33 -7.33 12.90
CA ALA A 76 25.25 -8.30 11.81
C ALA A 76 24.17 -9.39 11.98
N ASN A 77 23.72 -9.67 13.22
CA ASN A 77 22.61 -10.60 13.50
C ASN A 77 21.21 -9.95 13.39
N GLY A 78 21.10 -8.67 13.03
CA GLY A 78 19.83 -7.94 12.94
C GLY A 78 19.41 -7.19 14.21
N ASP A 79 20.12 -7.35 15.32
CA ASP A 79 19.78 -6.64 16.57
C ASP A 79 19.84 -5.12 16.38
N PHE A 80 18.75 -4.44 16.73
CA PHE A 80 18.71 -2.97 16.75
C PHE A 80 19.72 -2.40 17.75
N LEU A 81 20.52 -1.43 17.31
CA LEU A 81 21.42 -0.68 18.18
C LEU A 81 20.96 0.75 18.38
N ALA A 82 20.73 1.46 17.27
CA ALA A 82 20.33 2.86 17.31
C ALA A 82 19.62 3.26 16.01
N GLN A 83 18.69 4.20 16.12
CA GLN A 83 18.32 5.07 15.02
C GLN A 83 19.21 6.31 15.15
N LEU A 84 19.90 6.68 14.07
CA LEU A 84 20.78 7.85 14.10
C LEU A 84 19.91 9.10 14.02
N ASP A 85 19.75 9.79 15.14
CA ASP A 85 19.13 11.13 15.21
C ASP A 85 20.15 12.20 15.69
N GLU A 86 21.29 11.76 16.24
CA GLU A 86 22.40 12.58 16.70
C GLU A 86 23.75 11.88 16.41
N PRO A 87 24.88 12.61 16.39
CA PRO A 87 26.19 12.00 16.19
C PRO A 87 26.47 10.90 17.22
N SER A 88 26.99 9.75 16.75
CA SER A 88 27.11 8.53 17.55
C SER A 88 28.36 7.74 17.15
N GLU A 89 29.05 7.16 18.13
CA GLU A 89 30.19 6.28 17.93
C GLU A 89 29.78 4.82 18.22
N PHE A 90 30.19 3.90 17.35
CA PHE A 90 30.02 2.47 17.53
C PHE A 90 31.40 1.80 17.63
N PRO A 91 31.65 1.00 18.69
CA PRO A 91 32.94 0.36 18.90
C PRO A 91 33.23 -0.68 17.81
N ARG A 92 34.41 -1.33 17.84
CA ARG A 92 34.74 -2.33 16.83
C ARG A 92 33.76 -3.50 16.85
N GLY A 93 33.17 -3.80 15.69
CA GLY A 93 32.24 -4.91 15.54
C GLY A 93 31.73 -5.07 14.12
N ASP A 94 30.75 -5.95 13.97
CA ASP A 94 30.09 -6.22 12.69
C ASP A 94 28.72 -5.54 12.67
N TYR A 95 28.52 -4.68 11.67
CA TYR A 95 27.39 -3.78 11.59
C TYR A 95 26.64 -3.92 10.27
N CYS A 96 25.33 -3.70 10.35
CA CYS A 96 24.47 -3.47 9.20
C CYS A 96 23.72 -2.15 9.41
N VAL A 97 23.97 -1.18 8.56
CA VAL A 97 23.34 0.15 8.57
C VAL A 97 22.26 0.18 7.49
N GLU A 98 21.00 0.33 7.89
CA GLU A 98 19.88 0.55 6.99
C GLU A 98 19.72 2.04 6.72
N ILE A 99 19.86 2.44 5.46
CA ILE A 99 19.57 3.79 4.96
C ILE A 99 18.24 3.72 4.21
N ASN A 100 17.18 4.24 4.82
CA ASN A 100 15.85 4.28 4.21
C ASN A 100 15.67 5.62 3.51
N GLY A 101 15.67 5.65 2.19
CA GLY A 101 15.34 6.83 1.38
C GLY A 101 14.30 6.51 0.32
N VAL A 102 14.48 7.08 -0.88
CA VAL A 102 13.69 6.74 -2.09
C VAL A 102 13.93 5.30 -2.59
N THR A 103 14.99 4.66 -2.08
CA THR A 103 15.35 3.25 -2.24
C THR A 103 15.81 2.74 -0.88
N LYS A 104 15.59 1.45 -0.55
CA LYS A 104 16.18 0.87 0.66
C LYS A 104 17.59 0.40 0.38
N VAL A 105 18.55 0.95 1.13
CA VAL A 105 19.95 0.58 1.04
C VAL A 105 20.42 0.02 2.37
N LEU A 106 21.15 -1.08 2.32
CA LEU A 106 21.79 -1.68 3.48
C LEU A 106 23.29 -1.65 3.27
N LEU A 107 24.02 -1.16 4.25
CA LEU A 107 25.47 -1.11 4.26
C LEU A 107 25.98 -2.04 5.35
N ARG A 108 26.80 -3.01 4.97
CA ARG A 108 27.40 -3.98 5.89
C ARG A 108 28.91 -3.78 5.94
N VAL A 109 29.43 -3.74 7.16
CA VAL A 109 30.87 -3.68 7.46
C VAL A 109 31.20 -4.68 8.56
N GLU A 110 32.37 -5.29 8.48
CA GLU A 110 32.89 -6.24 9.46
C GLU A 110 34.13 -5.68 10.16
N ASP A 111 34.30 -6.01 11.44
CA ASP A 111 35.48 -5.65 12.24
C ASP A 111 35.88 -4.17 12.15
N ALA A 112 34.89 -3.26 12.18
CA ALA A 112 35.08 -1.82 12.01
C ALA A 112 34.53 -1.04 13.20
N GLU A 113 35.19 0.06 13.56
CA GLU A 113 34.58 1.12 14.37
C GLU A 113 33.86 2.11 13.45
N ILE A 114 32.70 2.60 13.85
CA ILE A 114 31.91 3.56 13.05
C ILE A 114 31.77 4.87 13.83
N ASP A 115 32.18 5.97 13.23
CA ASP A 115 31.84 7.33 13.65
C ASP A 115 30.72 7.86 12.73
N ALA A 116 29.53 8.07 13.28
CA ALA A 116 28.38 8.56 12.54
C ALA A 116 28.08 10.03 12.88
N SER A 117 27.94 10.88 11.87
CA SER A 117 27.67 12.33 12.04
C SER A 117 26.73 12.88 10.96
N GLY A 118 26.35 14.17 11.06
CA GLY A 118 25.58 14.88 10.03
C GLY A 118 24.04 14.82 10.11
N MET A 119 23.48 14.12 11.10
CA MET A 119 22.02 13.92 11.27
C MET A 119 21.19 15.16 11.68
N ALA A 120 21.80 16.34 11.80
CA ALA A 120 21.16 17.55 12.33
C ALA A 120 20.75 18.51 11.20
N GLY A 121 19.61 18.25 10.56
CA GLY A 121 19.05 19.12 9.52
C GLY A 121 19.24 18.56 8.10
N PRO A 122 19.46 19.39 7.06
CA PRO A 122 19.57 18.93 5.68
C PRO A 122 20.95 18.33 5.34
N ASP A 123 21.82 18.16 6.33
CA ASP A 123 23.19 17.68 6.14
C ASP A 123 23.21 16.15 5.86
N PRO A 124 24.15 15.68 5.02
CA PRO A 124 24.30 14.25 4.75
C PRO A 124 24.64 13.47 6.02
N VAL A 125 24.15 12.23 6.14
CA VAL A 125 24.69 11.29 7.12
C VAL A 125 26.07 10.86 6.65
N GLU A 126 27.07 10.98 7.50
CA GLU A 126 28.45 10.57 7.26
C GLU A 126 28.77 9.38 8.16
N LEU A 127 29.22 8.27 7.58
CA LEU A 127 29.70 7.08 8.27
C LEU A 127 31.20 6.96 8.03
N GLY A 128 32.02 7.34 9.01
CA GLY A 128 33.47 7.18 8.98
C GLY A 128 33.90 5.86 9.61
N PHE A 129 34.93 5.23 9.05
CA PHE A 129 35.54 4.00 9.55
C PHE A 129 36.95 4.27 10.08
N ASP A 130 37.41 3.51 11.07
CA ASP A 130 38.74 3.69 11.68
C ASP A 130 39.92 3.39 10.74
N ARG A 131 39.64 2.67 9.65
CA ARG A 131 40.60 2.23 8.64
C ARG A 131 39.86 1.94 7.32
N PRO A 132 40.59 1.83 6.19
CA PRO A 132 40.04 1.25 4.96
C PRO A 132 39.33 -0.08 5.27
N THR A 133 38.04 -0.12 4.94
CA THR A 133 37.13 -1.20 5.29
C THR A 133 36.37 -1.66 4.04
N THR A 134 36.18 -2.97 3.89
CA THR A 134 35.28 -3.51 2.87
C THR A 134 33.84 -3.16 3.24
N VAL A 135 33.25 -2.25 2.47
CA VAL A 135 31.85 -1.88 2.56
C VAL A 135 31.06 -2.72 1.57
N THR A 136 30.08 -3.47 2.07
CA THR A 136 29.13 -4.20 1.22
C THR A 136 27.81 -3.44 1.20
N VAL A 137 27.34 -3.05 0.02
CA VAL A 137 26.10 -2.32 -0.19
C VAL A 137 25.08 -3.22 -0.87
N GLY A 138 23.93 -3.40 -0.23
CA GLY A 138 22.77 -4.09 -0.76
C GLY A 138 21.65 -3.10 -1.04
N GLY A 139 20.99 -3.22 -2.19
CA GLY A 139 19.80 -2.44 -2.51
C GLY A 139 18.56 -3.34 -2.50
N ARG A 140 17.45 -2.81 -2.03
CA ARG A 140 16.13 -3.44 -2.09
C ARG A 140 15.10 -2.46 -2.61
N SER A 141 14.29 -2.92 -3.57
CA SER A 141 13.15 -2.15 -4.04
C SER A 141 12.07 -2.07 -2.97
N LEU A 142 11.46 -0.89 -2.81
CA LEU A 142 10.25 -0.78 -1.98
C LEU A 142 9.05 -1.48 -2.65
N HIS A 143 9.11 -1.69 -3.97
CA HIS A 143 8.11 -2.37 -4.78
C HIS A 143 6.69 -1.89 -4.46
N THR A 144 6.47 -0.58 -4.42
CA THR A 144 5.20 0.10 -4.12
C THR A 144 4.34 0.36 -5.35
N ARG A 145 4.79 -0.10 -6.53
CA ARG A 145 4.03 -0.03 -7.78
C ARG A 145 4.25 -1.29 -8.63
N PRO A 146 3.31 -1.62 -9.54
CA PRO A 146 3.43 -2.81 -10.39
C PRO A 146 4.71 -2.80 -11.23
N GLU A 147 5.45 -3.91 -11.24
CA GLU A 147 6.65 -4.08 -12.08
C GLU A 147 6.33 -4.36 -13.55
N ALA A 148 5.12 -4.85 -13.85
CA ALA A 148 4.69 -5.24 -15.19
C ALA A 148 3.15 -5.27 -15.31
N THR A 149 2.66 -5.49 -16.54
CA THR A 149 1.24 -5.60 -16.87
C THR A 149 0.93 -6.94 -17.54
N ILE A 150 -0.06 -7.65 -16.99
CA ILE A 150 -0.63 -8.88 -17.51
C ILE A 150 -1.90 -8.52 -18.28
N THR A 151 -1.99 -8.94 -19.54
CA THR A 151 -3.21 -8.81 -20.35
C THR A 151 -4.06 -10.07 -20.16
N VAL A 152 -5.35 -9.93 -19.89
CA VAL A 152 -6.26 -11.06 -19.61
C VAL A 152 -7.53 -10.96 -20.47
N PRO A 153 -7.96 -12.03 -21.14
CA PRO A 153 -9.23 -12.06 -21.85
C PRO A 153 -10.41 -12.08 -20.89
N ASP A 154 -11.60 -11.80 -21.41
CA ASP A 154 -12.87 -11.92 -20.67
C ASP A 154 -13.26 -13.40 -20.43
N ASP A 155 -12.37 -14.14 -19.77
CA ASP A 155 -12.52 -15.54 -19.37
C ASP A 155 -12.01 -15.73 -17.92
N PRO A 156 -12.86 -16.19 -16.98
CA PRO A 156 -12.43 -16.44 -15.61
C PRO A 156 -11.39 -17.55 -15.49
N THR A 157 -11.26 -18.45 -16.48
CA THR A 157 -10.20 -19.48 -16.47
C THR A 157 -8.84 -18.83 -16.73
N ALA A 158 -8.71 -18.03 -17.78
CA ALA A 158 -7.50 -17.24 -18.02
C ALA A 158 -7.13 -16.32 -16.84
N LEU A 159 -8.13 -15.76 -16.16
CA LEU A 159 -7.89 -14.95 -14.96
C LEU A 159 -7.21 -15.73 -13.81
N THR A 160 -7.45 -17.05 -13.67
CA THR A 160 -6.74 -17.85 -12.66
C THR A 160 -5.24 -17.87 -12.88
N GLU A 161 -4.79 -17.89 -14.15
CA GLU A 161 -3.37 -17.83 -14.49
C GLU A 161 -2.78 -16.47 -14.10
N ALA A 162 -3.47 -15.38 -14.41
CA ALA A 162 -3.06 -14.02 -14.02
C ALA A 162 -3.00 -13.84 -12.50
N VAL A 163 -3.97 -14.37 -11.74
CA VAL A 163 -3.96 -14.32 -10.28
C VAL A 163 -2.81 -15.14 -9.69
N SER A 164 -2.45 -16.27 -10.32
CA SER A 164 -1.34 -17.13 -9.87
C SER A 164 0.02 -16.42 -9.91
N VAL A 165 0.21 -15.46 -10.82
CA VAL A 165 1.46 -14.71 -10.94
C VAL A 165 1.53 -13.49 -10.03
N LEU A 166 0.43 -13.07 -9.39
CA LEU A 166 0.43 -11.89 -8.52
C LEU A 166 1.45 -11.99 -7.38
N GLY A 167 1.73 -13.21 -6.90
CA GLY A 167 2.71 -13.46 -5.84
C GLY A 167 4.17 -13.22 -6.25
N SER A 168 4.48 -12.99 -7.54
CA SER A 168 5.87 -12.70 -8.00
C SER A 168 6.45 -11.41 -7.40
N SER A 169 5.59 -10.53 -6.90
CA SER A 169 5.98 -9.30 -6.24
C SER A 169 6.37 -9.49 -4.78
N ILE A 170 6.06 -10.64 -4.16
CA ILE A 170 6.45 -10.96 -2.79
C ILE A 170 7.93 -11.37 -2.77
N SER A 171 8.71 -10.76 -1.89
CA SER A 171 10.16 -10.97 -1.84
C SER A 171 10.54 -12.38 -1.35
N GLU A 172 9.77 -12.93 -0.42
CA GLU A 172 10.00 -14.26 0.16
C GLU A 172 8.73 -14.85 0.79
N PHE A 173 8.75 -16.15 1.09
CA PHE A 173 7.58 -16.90 1.57
C PHE A 173 7.71 -17.48 2.98
N SER A 174 8.68 -16.97 3.77
CA SER A 174 8.72 -17.16 5.23
C SER A 174 7.60 -16.35 5.91
N PRO A 175 7.42 -16.43 7.24
CA PRO A 175 6.50 -15.56 7.97
C PRO A 175 6.82 -14.06 7.85
N GLU A 176 8.03 -13.70 7.43
CA GLU A 176 8.48 -12.32 7.23
C GLU A 176 7.65 -11.58 6.18
N ARG A 177 7.01 -12.30 5.23
CA ARG A 177 6.05 -11.71 4.29
C ARG A 177 4.87 -11.00 4.95
N SER A 178 4.66 -11.19 6.26
CA SER A 178 3.71 -10.36 7.03
C SER A 178 4.21 -8.92 7.29
N TRP A 179 5.44 -8.56 6.91
CA TRP A 179 5.89 -7.17 6.77
C TRP A 179 5.40 -6.52 5.46
N PRO A 180 4.84 -5.30 5.51
CA PRO A 180 4.39 -4.60 4.31
C PRO A 180 5.47 -4.45 3.24
N THR A 181 6.72 -4.16 3.62
CA THR A 181 7.82 -3.92 2.67
C THR A 181 8.36 -5.17 1.98
N LEU A 182 7.85 -6.36 2.34
CA LEU A 182 8.19 -7.64 1.69
C LEU A 182 7.04 -8.17 0.84
N ARG A 183 5.92 -7.43 0.80
CA ARG A 183 4.74 -7.69 -0.03
C ARG A 183 4.66 -6.65 -1.14
N GLY A 184 5.54 -6.79 -2.12
CA GLY A 184 5.58 -5.87 -3.25
C GLY A 184 4.24 -5.78 -3.98
N TYR A 185 4.03 -4.69 -4.67
CA TYR A 185 2.81 -4.40 -5.41
C TYR A 185 2.65 -5.40 -6.55
N PRO A 186 1.52 -6.13 -6.63
CA PRO A 186 1.34 -7.13 -7.68
C PRO A 186 1.38 -6.52 -9.09
N PRO A 187 1.78 -7.31 -10.11
CA PRO A 187 1.65 -6.92 -11.50
C PRO A 187 0.23 -6.46 -11.83
N ARG A 188 0.12 -5.45 -12.69
CA ARG A 188 -1.15 -4.91 -13.15
C ARG A 188 -1.89 -5.95 -13.98
N ILE A 189 -3.21 -5.93 -13.91
CA ILE A 189 -4.08 -6.66 -14.82
C ILE A 189 -4.77 -5.63 -15.71
N GLU A 190 -4.73 -5.87 -17.02
CA GLU A 190 -5.53 -5.14 -18.01
C GLU A 190 -6.34 -6.14 -18.84
N ARG A 191 -7.49 -5.71 -19.35
CA ARG A 191 -8.29 -6.52 -20.26
C ARG A 191 -7.74 -6.47 -21.69
N GLY A 192 -7.81 -7.60 -22.38
CA GLY A 192 -7.47 -7.71 -23.80
C GLY A 192 -8.09 -8.92 -24.46
N ASP A 193 -7.62 -9.30 -25.65
CA ASP A 193 -8.20 -10.42 -26.40
C ASP A 193 -7.57 -11.77 -26.05
N GLU A 194 -6.32 -11.78 -25.56
CA GLU A 194 -5.54 -12.98 -25.27
C GLU A 194 -4.74 -12.82 -23.95
N LEU A 195 -4.47 -13.94 -23.29
CA LEU A 195 -3.67 -13.96 -22.06
C LEU A 195 -2.19 -13.73 -22.40
N HIS A 196 -1.60 -12.69 -21.83
CA HIS A 196 -0.17 -12.40 -21.96
C HIS A 196 0.44 -12.08 -20.60
N VAL A 197 1.30 -12.97 -20.11
CA VAL A 197 2.09 -12.80 -18.89
C VAL A 197 3.53 -12.46 -19.30
N PRO A 198 4.01 -11.22 -19.06
CA PRO A 198 5.38 -10.85 -19.43
C PRO A 198 6.43 -11.56 -18.58
N SER A 199 7.54 -11.93 -19.20
CA SER A 199 8.76 -12.32 -18.48
C SER A 199 9.32 -11.12 -17.69
N PRO A 200 9.85 -11.29 -16.47
CA PRO A 200 10.17 -12.56 -15.79
C PRO A 200 9.09 -13.05 -14.81
N LEU A 201 7.82 -12.59 -14.92
CA LEU A 201 6.78 -12.97 -13.97
C LEU A 201 6.56 -14.49 -13.99
N THR A 202 6.63 -15.12 -12.83
CA THR A 202 6.43 -16.56 -12.65
C THR A 202 5.57 -16.83 -11.42
N VAL A 203 4.85 -17.96 -11.43
CA VAL A 203 4.09 -18.42 -10.28
C VAL A 203 5.08 -18.90 -9.21
N PRO A 204 5.04 -18.36 -7.98
CA PRO A 204 5.90 -18.83 -6.91
C PRO A 204 5.68 -20.31 -6.59
N ASP A 205 6.77 -21.01 -6.26
CA ASP A 205 6.71 -22.41 -5.84
C ASP A 205 6.63 -22.49 -4.30
N THR A 206 5.43 -22.33 -3.77
CA THR A 206 5.19 -22.34 -2.30
C THR A 206 4.65 -23.67 -1.79
N GLY A 207 4.42 -24.64 -2.67
CA GLY A 207 3.73 -25.89 -2.35
C GLY A 207 2.24 -25.71 -2.03
N VAL A 208 1.66 -24.53 -2.26
CA VAL A 208 0.24 -24.24 -2.00
C VAL A 208 -0.51 -24.02 -3.31
N GLU A 209 -1.65 -24.71 -3.46
CA GLU A 209 -2.59 -24.54 -4.57
C GLU A 209 -3.96 -24.08 -4.04
N VAL A 210 -4.55 -23.11 -4.72
CA VAL A 210 -5.91 -22.61 -4.47
C VAL A 210 -6.81 -23.03 -5.61
N VAL A 211 -7.72 -23.96 -5.34
CA VAL A 211 -8.69 -24.45 -6.32
C VAL A 211 -9.92 -23.54 -6.32
N VAL A 212 -10.40 -23.16 -7.49
CA VAL A 212 -11.60 -22.32 -7.69
C VAL A 212 -12.49 -22.87 -8.79
N ARG A 213 -13.80 -22.58 -8.74
CA ARG A 213 -14.67 -22.81 -9.90
C ARG A 213 -14.36 -21.77 -10.99
N PRO A 214 -14.57 -22.06 -12.28
CA PRO A 214 -14.26 -21.14 -13.38
C PRO A 214 -15.32 -20.03 -13.49
N THR A 215 -15.40 -19.19 -12.46
CA THR A 215 -16.34 -18.07 -12.35
C THR A 215 -15.62 -16.88 -11.76
N TYR A 216 -15.87 -15.67 -12.27
CA TYR A 216 -15.31 -14.44 -11.71
C TYR A 216 -15.53 -14.32 -10.21
N ALA A 217 -16.72 -14.72 -9.75
CA ALA A 217 -17.10 -14.60 -8.36
C ALA A 217 -16.17 -15.39 -7.41
N ASP A 218 -15.76 -16.59 -7.79
CA ASP A 218 -14.85 -17.40 -6.97
C ASP A 218 -13.40 -16.96 -7.11
N VAL A 219 -12.96 -16.61 -8.32
CA VAL A 219 -11.61 -16.07 -8.54
C VAL A 219 -11.39 -14.80 -7.71
N TYR A 220 -12.37 -13.89 -7.68
CA TYR A 220 -12.32 -12.66 -6.89
C TYR A 220 -12.27 -12.94 -5.39
N ARG A 221 -13.12 -13.84 -4.87
CA ARG A 221 -13.15 -14.16 -3.44
C ARG A 221 -11.82 -14.71 -2.92
N LEU A 222 -11.09 -15.46 -3.73
CA LEU A 222 -9.84 -16.10 -3.32
C LEU A 222 -8.58 -15.37 -3.80
N SER A 223 -8.68 -14.30 -4.58
CA SER A 223 -7.52 -13.63 -5.19
C SER A 223 -6.51 -13.11 -4.18
N THR A 224 -6.98 -12.40 -3.13
CA THR A 224 -6.11 -11.82 -2.10
C THR A 224 -5.41 -12.91 -1.28
N LEU A 225 -6.12 -13.99 -0.96
CA LEU A 225 -5.52 -15.13 -0.25
C LEU A 225 -4.48 -15.82 -1.14
N SER A 226 -4.78 -16.05 -2.41
CA SER A 226 -3.85 -16.65 -3.38
C SER A 226 -2.57 -15.82 -3.50
N TYR A 227 -2.71 -14.49 -3.60
CA TYR A 227 -1.58 -13.57 -3.60
C TYR A 227 -0.72 -13.72 -2.33
N TYR A 228 -1.32 -13.64 -1.14
CA TYR A 228 -0.58 -13.69 0.12
C TYR A 228 0.18 -15.02 0.34
N LEU A 229 -0.35 -16.11 -0.20
CA LEU A 229 0.27 -17.44 -0.14
C LEU A 229 1.27 -17.69 -1.27
N GLY A 230 1.36 -16.79 -2.26
CA GLY A 230 2.05 -17.06 -3.53
C GLY A 230 1.50 -18.30 -4.23
N ALA A 231 0.22 -18.63 -4.02
CA ALA A 231 -0.34 -19.90 -4.41
C ALA A 231 -0.76 -19.90 -5.89
N ARG A 232 -0.56 -21.04 -6.54
CA ARG A 232 -1.13 -21.30 -7.87
C ARG A 232 -2.63 -21.43 -7.74
N MET A 233 -3.38 -20.65 -8.51
CA MET A 233 -4.83 -20.78 -8.63
C MET A 233 -5.16 -21.73 -9.80
N THR A 234 -5.95 -22.77 -9.54
CA THR A 234 -6.36 -23.74 -10.56
C THR A 234 -7.86 -23.97 -10.58
N VAL A 235 -8.37 -24.37 -11.75
CA VAL A 235 -9.80 -24.63 -11.93
C VAL A 235 -10.17 -26.04 -11.45
N GLY A 236 -11.25 -26.13 -10.67
CA GLY A 236 -11.85 -27.38 -10.23
C GLY A 236 -13.34 -27.25 -9.94
N ASP A 237 -13.96 -28.37 -9.52
CA ASP A 237 -15.42 -28.44 -9.32
C ASP A 237 -15.89 -27.76 -8.02
N ALA A 238 -15.00 -27.63 -7.03
CA ALA A 238 -15.29 -27.01 -5.74
C ALA A 238 -14.06 -26.24 -5.22
N PRO A 239 -14.25 -25.12 -4.50
CA PRO A 239 -13.13 -24.38 -3.93
C PRO A 239 -12.41 -25.17 -2.83
N ALA A 240 -11.08 -25.14 -2.84
CA ALA A 240 -10.24 -25.85 -1.87
C ALA A 240 -8.86 -25.21 -1.77
N ILE A 241 -8.14 -25.49 -0.68
CA ILE A 241 -6.71 -25.20 -0.53
C ILE A 241 -5.99 -26.53 -0.43
N ARG A 242 -5.03 -26.78 -1.32
CA ARG A 242 -4.22 -27.99 -1.34
C ARG A 242 -2.80 -27.65 -0.98
N LEU A 243 -2.22 -28.49 -0.14
CA LEU A 243 -0.85 -28.39 0.32
C LEU A 243 -0.03 -29.52 -0.29
N GLU A 244 1.25 -29.28 -0.53
CA GLU A 244 2.18 -30.28 -1.06
C GLU A 244 2.32 -31.49 -0.12
N THR A 245 1.99 -31.32 1.16
CA THR A 245 1.88 -32.40 2.15
C THR A 245 0.80 -33.44 1.81
N GLY A 246 -0.06 -33.15 0.82
CA GLY A 246 -1.19 -33.98 0.40
C GLY A 246 -2.50 -33.67 1.14
N TYR A 247 -2.49 -32.70 2.05
CA TYR A 247 -3.70 -32.23 2.73
C TYR A 247 -4.56 -31.36 1.78
N GLU A 248 -5.87 -31.53 1.86
CA GLU A 248 -6.86 -30.72 1.13
C GLU A 248 -7.87 -30.13 2.11
N GLU A 249 -7.85 -28.82 2.28
CA GLU A 249 -8.88 -28.06 2.99
C GLU A 249 -10.02 -27.75 2.03
N ARG A 250 -11.16 -28.41 2.20
CA ARG A 250 -12.35 -28.13 1.36
C ARG A 250 -13.07 -26.90 1.87
N LEU A 251 -13.34 -25.96 0.96
CA LEU A 251 -14.03 -24.73 1.29
C LEU A 251 -15.52 -24.82 0.92
N PRO A 252 -16.39 -24.01 1.55
CA PRO A 252 -17.79 -23.93 1.17
C PRO A 252 -17.98 -23.53 -0.30
N THR A 253 -19.00 -24.08 -0.96
CA THR A 253 -19.36 -23.72 -2.34
C THR A 253 -20.37 -22.57 -2.42
N GLU A 254 -21.06 -22.29 -1.31
CA GLU A 254 -22.00 -21.18 -1.16
C GLU A 254 -21.22 -19.88 -0.94
N GLY A 255 -21.58 -18.82 -1.66
CA GLY A 255 -20.76 -17.62 -1.79
C GLY A 255 -20.47 -16.90 -0.47
N GLU A 256 -21.47 -16.73 0.40
CA GLU A 256 -21.26 -16.04 1.69
C GLU A 256 -20.51 -16.91 2.69
N ALA A 257 -20.77 -18.22 2.73
CA ALA A 257 -20.01 -19.15 3.53
C ALA A 257 -18.54 -19.23 3.09
N LEU A 258 -18.28 -19.19 1.77
CA LEU A 258 -16.93 -19.15 1.21
C LEU A 258 -16.22 -17.87 1.63
N GLU A 259 -16.86 -16.70 1.49
CA GLU A 259 -16.31 -15.41 1.92
C GLU A 259 -15.93 -15.42 3.40
N ARG A 260 -16.81 -15.94 4.28
CA ARG A 260 -16.52 -16.05 5.72
C ARG A 260 -15.33 -16.96 5.99
N ARG A 261 -15.27 -18.14 5.36
CA ARG A 261 -14.18 -19.10 5.58
C ARG A 261 -12.85 -18.56 5.06
N VAL A 262 -12.83 -17.89 3.91
CA VAL A 262 -11.61 -17.27 3.36
C VAL A 262 -11.12 -16.14 4.25
N GLU A 263 -12.02 -15.25 4.72
CA GLU A 263 -11.65 -14.16 5.63
C GLU A 263 -11.11 -14.69 6.97
N GLU A 264 -11.69 -15.77 7.49
CA GLU A 264 -11.24 -16.46 8.72
C GLU A 264 -9.86 -17.09 8.56
N LEU A 265 -9.64 -17.89 7.52
CA LEU A 265 -8.35 -18.52 7.22
C LEU A 265 -7.28 -17.45 7.01
N PHE A 266 -7.58 -16.44 6.19
CA PHE A 266 -6.63 -15.39 5.88
C PHE A 266 -6.25 -14.57 7.12
N GLY A 267 -7.23 -14.16 7.92
CA GLY A 267 -6.97 -13.43 9.17
C GLY A 267 -6.15 -14.24 10.17
N THR A 268 -6.47 -15.53 10.32
CA THR A 268 -5.75 -16.46 11.21
C THR A 268 -4.31 -16.63 10.76
N TRP A 269 -4.08 -16.97 9.50
CA TRP A 269 -2.74 -17.24 8.98
C TRP A 269 -1.86 -16.00 8.95
N PHE A 270 -2.41 -14.85 8.54
CA PHE A 270 -1.68 -13.59 8.60
C PHE A 270 -1.27 -13.26 10.04
N PHE A 271 -2.19 -13.37 11.00
CA PHE A 271 -1.88 -13.11 12.41
C PHE A 271 -0.83 -14.07 12.95
N LEU A 272 -0.95 -15.37 12.68
CA LEU A 272 0.03 -16.37 13.13
C LEU A 272 1.41 -16.16 12.49
N ASP A 273 1.49 -15.78 11.22
CA ASP A 273 2.77 -15.39 10.61
C ASP A 273 3.40 -14.20 11.30
N THR A 274 2.59 -13.25 11.79
CA THR A 274 3.11 -12.11 12.55
C THR A 274 3.71 -12.52 13.90
N LEU A 275 3.24 -13.61 14.51
CA LEU A 275 3.82 -14.19 15.73
C LEU A 275 5.03 -15.07 15.42
N ALA A 276 4.99 -15.82 14.31
CA ALA A 276 6.06 -16.72 13.92
C ALA A 276 7.36 -15.97 13.57
N ARG A 277 7.26 -14.72 13.11
CA ARG A 277 8.44 -13.86 12.85
C ARG A 277 8.95 -13.06 14.06
N THR A 278 8.46 -13.30 15.29
CA THR A 278 8.87 -12.53 16.47
C THR A 278 10.38 -12.60 16.74
N GLU A 279 11.02 -13.72 16.40
CA GLU A 279 12.49 -13.91 16.49
C GLU A 279 13.20 -13.81 15.13
N GLY A 280 12.52 -13.28 14.11
CA GLY A 280 13.01 -13.18 12.75
C GLY A 280 13.96 -11.99 12.51
N TYR A 281 13.99 -11.43 11.29
CA TYR A 281 14.97 -10.40 10.89
C TYR A 281 14.95 -9.14 11.76
N VAL A 282 13.77 -8.79 12.26
CA VAL A 282 13.58 -7.67 13.19
C VAL A 282 12.87 -8.22 14.43
N PRO A 283 13.64 -8.65 15.46
CA PRO A 283 13.08 -9.14 16.69
C PRO A 283 12.14 -8.10 17.33
N SER A 284 10.94 -8.54 17.70
CA SER A 284 9.88 -7.66 18.18
C SER A 284 9.02 -8.37 19.23
N ASP A 285 9.04 -7.83 20.45
CA ASP A 285 8.15 -8.28 21.52
C ASP A 285 6.72 -7.89 21.19
N ARG A 286 5.82 -8.89 21.15
CA ARG A 286 4.42 -8.68 20.79
C ARG A 286 3.50 -8.85 21.99
N TYR A 287 2.74 -7.79 22.29
CA TYR A 287 1.70 -7.82 23.31
C TYR A 287 0.71 -8.97 23.06
N GLU A 288 0.31 -9.18 21.80
CA GLU A 288 -0.65 -10.21 21.42
C GLU A 288 -0.13 -11.62 21.71
N TYR A 289 1.19 -11.84 21.61
CA TYR A 289 1.79 -13.13 21.94
C TYR A 289 1.57 -13.48 23.42
N GLU A 290 1.70 -12.52 24.34
CA GLU A 290 1.43 -12.74 25.76
C GLU A 290 -0.03 -13.14 26.03
N GLN A 291 -0.97 -12.67 25.19
CA GLN A 291 -2.40 -12.92 25.37
C GLN A 291 -2.84 -14.28 24.81
N VAL A 292 -2.25 -14.71 23.69
CA VAL A 292 -2.71 -15.89 22.93
C VAL A 292 -1.73 -17.07 22.98
N GLY A 293 -0.43 -16.82 23.15
CA GLY A 293 0.64 -17.82 23.11
C GLY A 293 0.37 -19.06 23.99
N PRO A 294 -0.05 -18.92 25.26
CA PRO A 294 -0.37 -20.05 26.12
C PRO A 294 -1.53 -20.95 25.65
N LYS A 295 -2.33 -20.50 24.68
CA LYS A 295 -3.46 -21.22 24.10
C LYS A 295 -3.12 -21.88 22.76
N LEU A 296 -1.97 -21.55 22.17
CA LEU A 296 -1.53 -22.13 20.92
C LEU A 296 -0.93 -23.53 21.15
N PRO A 297 -1.12 -24.47 20.21
CA PRO A 297 -0.56 -25.82 20.34
C PRO A 297 0.96 -25.88 20.10
N PHE A 298 1.57 -24.77 19.69
CA PHE A 298 2.99 -24.64 19.36
C PHE A 298 3.54 -23.30 19.87
N TYR A 299 4.87 -23.19 19.89
CA TYR A 299 5.56 -21.91 20.04
C TYR A 299 5.76 -21.29 18.64
N PRO A 300 5.11 -20.17 18.28
CA PRO A 300 5.10 -19.67 16.90
C PRO A 300 6.49 -19.49 16.27
N PRO A 301 7.52 -18.98 16.97
CA PRO A 301 8.86 -18.82 16.39
C PRO A 301 9.52 -20.13 15.92
N THR A 302 9.15 -21.31 16.46
CA THR A 302 9.70 -22.57 15.94
C THR A 302 9.19 -22.91 14.52
N LEU A 303 8.19 -22.19 14.01
CA LEU A 303 7.63 -22.39 12.68
C LEU A 303 8.30 -21.53 11.59
N ALA A 304 9.20 -20.62 11.97
CA ALA A 304 9.81 -19.66 11.05
C ALA A 304 10.57 -20.34 9.89
N ASP A 305 11.27 -21.43 10.18
CA ASP A 305 12.10 -22.16 9.23
C ASP A 305 11.33 -23.27 8.48
N LEU A 306 10.06 -23.52 8.81
CA LEU A 306 9.24 -24.52 8.10
C LEU A 306 8.84 -24.02 6.71
N SER A 307 8.64 -24.96 5.78
CA SER A 307 8.02 -24.62 4.50
C SER A 307 6.62 -24.04 4.70
N MET A 308 6.12 -23.27 3.72
CA MET A 308 4.76 -22.71 3.77
C MET A 308 3.72 -23.79 4.06
N SER A 309 3.78 -24.92 3.35
CA SER A 309 2.81 -26.01 3.49
C SER A 309 2.85 -26.66 4.87
N GLU A 310 4.03 -26.91 5.43
CA GLU A 310 4.17 -27.47 6.80
C GLU A 310 3.68 -26.47 7.85
N ARG A 311 4.00 -25.19 7.68
CA ARG A 311 3.54 -24.13 8.60
C ARG A 311 2.02 -23.95 8.57
N LEU A 312 1.40 -24.00 7.39
CA LEU A 312 -0.05 -23.94 7.27
C LEU A 312 -0.76 -25.15 7.89
N MET A 313 -0.14 -26.34 7.88
CA MET A 313 -0.65 -27.51 8.61
C MET A 313 -0.74 -27.23 10.10
N GLU A 314 0.30 -26.65 10.70
CA GLU A 314 0.28 -26.27 12.11
C GLU A 314 -0.78 -25.19 12.38
N TYR A 315 -0.90 -24.19 11.50
CA TYR A 315 -1.91 -23.13 11.65
C TYR A 315 -3.34 -23.65 11.58
N LEU A 316 -3.61 -24.73 10.85
CA LEU A 316 -4.94 -25.34 10.75
C LEU A 316 -5.39 -26.03 12.05
N GLU A 317 -4.47 -26.37 12.95
CA GLU A 317 -4.78 -26.92 14.29
C GLU A 317 -5.23 -25.82 15.27
N VAL A 318 -5.09 -24.54 14.92
CA VAL A 318 -5.52 -23.42 15.74
C VAL A 318 -7.00 -23.14 15.51
N ASP A 319 -7.79 -23.16 16.59
CA ASP A 319 -9.17 -22.71 16.56
C ASP A 319 -9.23 -21.20 16.25
N ALA A 320 -9.91 -20.83 15.16
CA ALA A 320 -10.04 -19.46 14.71
C ALA A 320 -10.64 -18.54 15.79
N GLU A 321 -11.54 -19.05 16.65
CA GLU A 321 -12.11 -18.26 17.75
C GLU A 321 -11.05 -17.80 18.76
N THR A 322 -9.95 -18.56 18.89
CA THR A 322 -8.84 -18.23 19.80
C THR A 322 -8.09 -16.97 19.36
N VAL A 323 -7.94 -16.77 18.05
CA VAL A 323 -7.19 -15.66 17.46
C VAL A 323 -8.07 -14.52 16.95
N ALA A 324 -9.37 -14.75 16.75
CA ALA A 324 -10.32 -13.79 16.19
C ALA A 324 -10.28 -12.37 16.83
N PRO A 325 -10.02 -12.18 18.14
CA PRO A 325 -9.87 -10.84 18.72
C PRO A 325 -8.61 -10.08 18.28
N TYR A 326 -7.62 -10.78 17.74
CA TYR A 326 -6.28 -10.24 17.41
C TYR A 326 -6.01 -10.20 15.89
N VAL A 327 -6.86 -10.80 15.07
CA VAL A 327 -6.74 -10.70 13.60
C VAL A 327 -6.88 -9.23 13.16
N PRO A 328 -6.18 -8.82 12.09
CA PRO A 328 -6.15 -7.42 11.70
C PRO A 328 -7.53 -6.87 11.34
N ALA A 329 -7.82 -5.65 11.81
CA ALA A 329 -8.91 -4.85 11.27
C ALA A 329 -8.53 -4.37 9.86
N TRP A 330 -8.99 -5.11 8.84
CA TRP A 330 -8.66 -4.86 7.44
C TRP A 330 -8.88 -3.40 7.03
N ALA A 331 -7.86 -2.82 6.38
CA ALA A 331 -7.90 -1.43 5.93
C ALA A 331 -9.01 -1.12 4.93
N THR A 332 -9.33 -2.13 4.14
CA THR A 332 -10.33 -2.10 3.09
C THR A 332 -11.00 -3.47 3.08
N LYS A 333 -12.34 -3.48 3.00
CA LYS A 333 -13.09 -4.66 2.59
C LYS A 333 -13.79 -4.32 1.29
N ALA A 334 -13.49 -5.07 0.24
CA ALA A 334 -13.99 -4.81 -1.09
C ALA A 334 -15.23 -5.66 -1.38
N VAL A 335 -16.17 -5.07 -2.11
CA VAL A 335 -17.31 -5.78 -2.68
C VAL A 335 -17.32 -5.53 -4.18
N LEU A 336 -17.14 -6.57 -4.98
CA LEU A 336 -17.11 -6.49 -6.43
C LEU A 336 -18.36 -7.12 -7.05
N ARG A 337 -18.71 -6.68 -8.26
CA ARG A 337 -19.59 -7.44 -9.14
C ARG A 337 -18.81 -8.54 -9.87
N PRO A 338 -19.44 -9.65 -10.25
CA PRO A 338 -18.79 -10.73 -10.97
C PRO A 338 -18.67 -10.43 -12.48
N THR A 339 -17.94 -9.35 -12.85
CA THR A 339 -17.75 -8.91 -14.25
C THR A 339 -16.28 -8.86 -14.62
N PRO A 340 -15.89 -8.98 -15.90
CA PRO A 340 -14.49 -8.89 -16.31
C PRO A 340 -13.80 -7.57 -15.93
N GLU A 341 -14.53 -6.45 -15.97
CA GLU A 341 -14.03 -5.10 -15.60
C GLU A 341 -13.43 -5.06 -14.19
N ALA A 342 -13.99 -5.84 -13.26
CA ALA A 342 -13.54 -5.88 -11.87
C ALA A 342 -12.16 -6.56 -11.71
N ALA A 343 -11.66 -7.30 -12.71
CA ALA A 343 -10.37 -7.99 -12.65
C ALA A 343 -9.18 -7.03 -12.49
N GLU A 344 -9.27 -5.83 -13.08
CA GLU A 344 -8.22 -4.80 -12.99
C GLU A 344 -8.02 -4.28 -11.56
N LEU A 345 -9.00 -4.47 -10.67
CA LEU A 345 -8.90 -4.08 -9.26
C LEU A 345 -8.12 -5.08 -8.39
N LEU A 346 -7.96 -6.33 -8.84
CA LEU A 346 -7.39 -7.40 -7.99
C LEU A 346 -5.95 -7.12 -7.55
N PRO A 347 -5.02 -6.63 -8.39
CA PRO A 347 -3.66 -6.28 -7.95
C PRO A 347 -3.65 -5.25 -6.81
N HIS A 348 -4.48 -4.22 -6.95
CA HIS A 348 -4.59 -3.13 -5.97
C HIS A 348 -5.19 -3.59 -4.64
N LEU A 349 -6.21 -4.46 -4.70
CA LEU A 349 -6.85 -5.05 -3.53
C LEU A 349 -5.93 -6.04 -2.81
N ALA A 350 -5.20 -6.85 -3.59
CA ALA A 350 -4.21 -7.78 -3.08
C ALA A 350 -3.07 -7.04 -2.37
N HIS A 351 -2.56 -5.95 -2.92
CA HIS A 351 -1.51 -5.13 -2.29
C HIS A 351 -1.88 -4.66 -0.88
N VAL A 352 -3.13 -4.19 -0.69
CA VAL A 352 -3.63 -3.73 0.62
C VAL A 352 -4.24 -4.85 1.48
N LEU A 353 -4.08 -6.11 1.05
CA LEU A 353 -4.64 -7.31 1.69
C LEU A 353 -6.15 -7.22 1.93
N ALA A 354 -6.90 -6.61 1.01
CA ALA A 354 -8.35 -6.46 1.17
C ALA A 354 -9.09 -7.80 0.99
N PRO A 355 -9.91 -8.23 1.96
CA PRO A 355 -10.86 -9.31 1.72
C PRO A 355 -11.86 -8.89 0.64
N VAL A 356 -12.17 -9.84 -0.24
CA VAL A 356 -13.03 -9.63 -1.39
C VAL A 356 -14.34 -10.38 -1.23
N ARG A 357 -15.44 -9.65 -1.28
CA ARG A 357 -16.81 -10.19 -1.35
C ARG A 357 -17.39 -9.92 -2.73
N VAL A 358 -18.39 -10.70 -3.12
CA VAL A 358 -19.03 -10.53 -4.43
C VAL A 358 -20.54 -10.42 -4.27
N ARG A 359 -21.11 -9.32 -4.80
CA ARG A 359 -22.56 -9.04 -4.75
C ARG A 359 -23.03 -8.46 -6.09
N GLY A 360 -24.32 -8.60 -6.37
CA GLY A 360 -24.94 -8.12 -7.60
C GLY A 360 -24.84 -9.11 -8.77
N MET A 361 -25.32 -8.67 -9.93
CA MET A 361 -25.29 -9.42 -11.17
C MET A 361 -24.11 -8.98 -12.04
N ALA A 362 -23.75 -9.83 -13.01
CA ALA A 362 -22.72 -9.47 -13.99
C ALA A 362 -23.20 -8.32 -14.90
N GLU A 363 -24.42 -8.43 -15.41
CA GLU A 363 -25.03 -7.32 -16.16
C GLU A 363 -25.48 -6.22 -15.19
N PRO A 364 -25.05 -4.97 -15.39
CA PRO A 364 -25.40 -3.88 -14.51
C PRO A 364 -26.84 -3.41 -14.75
N SER A 365 -27.51 -2.92 -13.70
CA SER A 365 -28.86 -2.34 -13.82
C SER A 365 -28.90 -1.03 -14.60
N SER A 366 -27.74 -0.37 -14.75
CA SER A 366 -27.51 0.88 -15.47
C SER A 366 -26.06 0.87 -16.00
N PRO A 367 -25.77 1.42 -17.19
CA PRO A 367 -24.40 1.45 -17.74
C PRO A 367 -23.37 2.06 -16.78
N ASP A 368 -23.76 3.05 -15.99
CA ASP A 368 -22.87 3.78 -15.08
C ASP A 368 -22.81 3.17 -13.67
N ALA A 369 -23.45 2.02 -13.45
CA ALA A 369 -23.46 1.39 -12.14
C ALA A 369 -22.05 0.93 -11.75
N PRO A 370 -21.55 1.28 -10.55
CA PRO A 370 -20.21 0.91 -10.10
C PRO A 370 -19.93 -0.60 -10.15
N VAL A 371 -18.71 -0.96 -10.56
CA VAL A 371 -18.23 -2.35 -10.55
C VAL A 371 -17.84 -2.82 -9.16
N ALA A 372 -17.42 -1.91 -8.28
CA ALA A 372 -16.93 -2.26 -6.96
C ALA A 372 -17.11 -1.13 -5.94
N LEU A 373 -17.26 -1.54 -4.68
CA LEU A 373 -17.29 -0.68 -3.50
C LEU A 373 -16.25 -1.13 -2.47
N ALA A 374 -15.84 -0.22 -1.61
CA ALA A 374 -15.08 -0.51 -0.40
C ALA A 374 -15.72 0.12 0.83
N THR A 375 -15.68 -0.58 1.96
CA THR A 375 -15.82 0.05 3.28
C THR A 375 -14.44 0.53 3.74
N PRO A 376 -14.28 1.83 4.10
CA PRO A 376 -13.07 2.32 4.76
C PRO A 376 -12.96 1.73 6.17
N GLN A 377 -11.77 1.80 6.79
CA GLN A 377 -11.58 1.38 8.18
C GLN A 377 -12.61 1.99 9.12
N ARG A 378 -13.22 1.11 9.92
CA ARG A 378 -13.87 1.43 11.18
C ARG A 378 -12.76 1.86 12.14
N ILE A 379 -12.37 3.14 12.13
CA ILE A 379 -11.78 3.69 13.35
C ILE A 379 -12.94 3.73 14.35
N ASP A 380 -12.76 3.12 15.52
CA ASP A 380 -13.74 3.04 16.61
C ASP A 380 -14.24 4.42 17.04
N LEU A 381 -15.14 4.99 16.25
CA LEU A 381 -16.03 6.07 16.62
C LEU A 381 -17.39 5.48 17.04
N GLU A 382 -17.44 4.19 17.40
CA GLU A 382 -18.64 3.51 17.90
C GLU A 382 -19.12 4.06 19.24
N SER A 383 -18.33 4.89 19.92
CA SER A 383 -18.76 5.53 21.16
C SER A 383 -19.79 6.66 20.98
N LEU A 384 -20.25 7.01 19.77
CA LEU A 384 -21.15 8.17 19.59
C LEU A 384 -22.48 7.98 18.83
N THR A 385 -22.79 6.85 18.19
CA THR A 385 -24.16 6.65 17.68
C THR A 385 -24.64 5.19 17.72
N ALA A 386 -25.72 4.96 18.47
CA ALA A 386 -26.36 3.67 18.65
C ALA A 386 -27.20 3.26 17.42
N ASN A 387 -26.73 2.25 16.67
CA ASN A 387 -27.50 1.12 16.09
C ASN A 387 -26.68 0.36 15.02
N PRO A 388 -26.04 -0.77 15.35
CA PRO A 388 -25.52 -1.70 14.34
C PRO A 388 -26.66 -2.67 13.98
N LYS A 389 -27.52 -2.32 13.02
CA LYS A 389 -28.61 -3.21 12.58
C LYS A 389 -28.64 -3.49 11.09
N SER A 390 -27.51 -3.37 10.41
CA SER A 390 -27.37 -3.94 9.07
C SER A 390 -25.92 -4.38 8.83
N ASP A 391 -25.63 -5.63 9.16
CA ASP A 391 -24.47 -6.38 8.63
C ASP A 391 -24.61 -6.72 7.13
N ALA A 392 -25.64 -6.20 6.45
CA ALA A 392 -25.86 -6.47 5.04
C ALA A 392 -24.74 -5.86 4.18
N VAL A 393 -24.03 -6.73 3.46
CA VAL A 393 -23.02 -6.35 2.48
C VAL A 393 -23.69 -5.64 1.30
N PRO A 394 -23.29 -4.40 0.97
CA PRO A 394 -23.97 -3.64 -0.06
C PRO A 394 -23.68 -4.19 -1.46
N THR A 395 -24.59 -3.94 -2.40
CA THR A 395 -24.39 -4.28 -3.82
C THR A 395 -23.82 -3.06 -4.56
N PRO A 396 -22.72 -3.17 -5.32
CA PRO A 396 -22.11 -2.02 -6.00
C PRO A 396 -23.02 -1.21 -6.93
N GLY A 397 -23.96 -1.89 -7.60
CA GLY A 397 -24.95 -1.24 -8.47
C GLY A 397 -26.24 -0.80 -7.77
N ALA A 398 -26.29 -0.74 -6.44
CA ALA A 398 -27.46 -0.25 -5.71
C ALA A 398 -27.52 1.29 -5.74
N ASP A 399 -28.73 1.83 -5.95
CA ASP A 399 -29.02 3.27 -5.92
C ASP A 399 -30.02 3.58 -4.80
N PRO A 400 -29.70 4.47 -3.84
CA PRO A 400 -28.42 5.16 -3.66
C PRO A 400 -27.32 4.23 -3.11
N ILE A 401 -26.06 4.54 -3.43
CA ILE A 401 -24.91 3.92 -2.76
C ILE A 401 -25.00 4.22 -1.26
N PRO A 402 -24.86 3.21 -0.39
CA PRO A 402 -24.93 3.43 1.04
C PRO A 402 -23.89 4.45 1.54
N PRO A 403 -24.23 5.28 2.54
CA PRO A 403 -23.29 6.21 3.15
C PRO A 403 -22.02 5.50 3.60
N ARG A 404 -20.88 6.23 3.55
CA ARG A 404 -19.55 5.75 4.00
C ARG A 404 -18.96 4.61 3.16
N MET A 405 -19.49 4.34 1.96
CA MET A 405 -18.84 3.49 0.97
C MET A 405 -18.00 4.33 0.00
N SER A 406 -16.84 3.80 -0.37
CA SER A 406 -16.03 4.32 -1.48
C SER A 406 -16.34 3.53 -2.74
N VAL A 407 -16.48 4.21 -3.88
CA VAL A 407 -16.50 3.54 -5.19
C VAL A 407 -15.07 3.25 -5.59
N LEU A 408 -14.80 2.03 -6.05
CA LEU A 408 -13.48 1.64 -6.51
C LEU A 408 -13.46 1.64 -8.04
N THR A 409 -12.48 2.33 -8.61
CA THR A 409 -12.18 2.29 -10.05
C THR A 409 -10.70 2.02 -10.25
N PRO A 410 -10.29 1.26 -11.30
CA PRO A 410 -8.88 1.09 -11.62
C PRO A 410 -8.16 2.43 -11.78
N VAL A 411 -8.80 3.39 -12.46
CA VAL A 411 -8.28 4.75 -12.68
C VAL A 411 -7.92 5.45 -11.35
N SER A 412 -8.72 5.29 -10.29
CA SER A 412 -8.41 5.89 -8.99
C SER A 412 -7.10 5.37 -8.39
N TYR A 413 -6.83 4.07 -8.52
CA TYR A 413 -5.56 3.50 -8.05
C TYR A 413 -4.40 3.96 -8.93
N GLU A 414 -4.62 4.10 -10.24
CA GLU A 414 -3.61 4.57 -11.17
C GLU A 414 -3.21 6.02 -10.99
N ASN A 415 -4.18 6.88 -10.70
CA ASN A 415 -3.91 8.26 -10.33
C ASN A 415 -3.06 8.33 -9.06
N ARG A 416 -3.38 7.50 -8.06
CA ARG A 416 -2.59 7.41 -6.82
C ARG A 416 -1.15 6.96 -7.09
N LEU A 417 -0.95 5.97 -7.95
CA LEU A 417 0.40 5.50 -8.32
C LEU A 417 1.21 6.57 -9.06
N ARG A 418 0.58 7.36 -9.94
CA ARG A 418 1.25 8.44 -10.69
C ARG A 418 1.65 9.64 -9.85
N ARG A 419 0.86 9.99 -8.83
CA ARG A 419 1.07 11.20 -8.02
C ARG A 419 2.17 11.06 -6.97
N GLY A 420 2.54 9.84 -6.57
CA GLY A 420 3.46 9.62 -5.44
C GLY A 420 2.85 10.11 -4.12
N ALA A 421 3.59 9.94 -3.01
CA ALA A 421 3.21 10.54 -1.73
C ALA A 421 3.85 11.93 -1.62
N SER A 422 3.05 12.98 -1.42
CA SER A 422 3.57 14.32 -1.08
C SER A 422 4.27 14.24 0.29
N PRO A 423 5.46 14.85 0.47
CA PRO A 423 6.11 14.95 1.76
C PRO A 423 5.18 15.58 2.80
N HIS A 424 5.28 15.11 4.05
CA HIS A 424 4.54 15.72 5.15
C HIS A 424 5.00 17.18 5.34
N GLY A 425 4.09 18.14 5.18
CA GLY A 425 4.35 19.56 5.40
C GLY A 425 4.16 20.45 4.19
N ASP A 426 4.02 19.89 2.99
CA ASP A 426 3.99 20.65 1.72
C ASP A 426 2.59 20.72 1.08
N LEU A 427 1.54 20.43 1.84
CA LEU A 427 0.22 20.25 1.24
C LEU A 427 -0.50 21.57 1.02
N ARG A 428 -1.10 21.71 -0.17
CA ARG A 428 -1.93 22.84 -0.57
C ARG A 428 -3.40 22.48 -0.57
N ALA A 429 -4.19 23.21 0.20
CA ALA A 429 -5.63 22.96 0.35
C ALA A 429 -6.49 24.17 -0.05
N VAL A 430 -7.51 23.96 -0.86
CA VAL A 430 -8.47 25.01 -1.27
C VAL A 430 -9.87 24.63 -0.80
N PHE A 431 -10.56 25.55 -0.13
CA PHE A 431 -11.91 25.37 0.39
C PHE A 431 -12.87 26.36 -0.29
N LEU A 432 -13.90 25.84 -0.96
CA LEU A 432 -14.88 26.60 -1.73
C LEU A 432 -16.23 26.57 -1.02
N PHE A 433 -16.78 27.76 -0.74
CA PHE A 433 -18.07 27.92 -0.07
C PHE A 433 -19.05 28.74 -0.91
N ASP A 434 -20.34 28.44 -0.77
CA ASP A 434 -21.44 29.12 -1.46
C ASP A 434 -21.74 30.54 -0.93
N SER A 435 -21.21 30.89 0.23
CA SER A 435 -21.54 32.10 0.96
C SER A 435 -20.41 32.54 1.90
N ASP A 436 -20.31 33.86 2.12
CA ASP A 436 -19.34 34.45 3.06
C ASP A 436 -19.58 33.96 4.49
N GLU A 437 -20.84 33.79 4.89
CA GLU A 437 -21.22 33.31 6.22
C GLU A 437 -20.65 31.91 6.51
N ARG A 438 -20.77 30.98 5.57
CA ARG A 438 -20.21 29.62 5.73
C ARG A 438 -18.69 29.62 5.70
N ALA A 439 -18.07 30.43 4.84
CA ALA A 439 -16.63 30.59 4.81
C ALA A 439 -16.09 31.17 6.14
N GLU A 440 -16.75 32.19 6.71
CA GLU A 440 -16.40 32.76 8.01
C GLU A 440 -16.64 31.78 9.15
N ALA A 441 -17.73 31.02 9.14
CA ALA A 441 -17.99 29.98 10.13
C ALA A 441 -16.88 28.91 10.11
N PHE A 442 -16.45 28.47 8.92
CA PHE A 442 -15.33 27.54 8.77
C PHE A 442 -14.01 28.13 9.27
N ARG A 443 -13.69 29.38 8.91
CA ARG A 443 -12.49 30.08 9.42
C ARG A 443 -12.51 30.14 10.95
N ASN A 444 -13.61 30.55 11.56
CA ASN A 444 -13.74 30.66 13.02
C ASN A 444 -13.67 29.30 13.72
N ALA A 445 -14.09 28.21 13.05
CA ALA A 445 -14.00 26.86 13.58
C ALA A 445 -12.56 26.34 13.63
N TYR A 446 -11.69 26.75 12.69
CA TYR A 446 -10.33 26.23 12.52
C TYR A 446 -9.19 27.22 12.84
N THR A 447 -9.48 28.50 13.06
CA THR A 447 -8.45 29.52 13.34
C THR A 447 -8.39 29.84 14.84
N ASP A 448 -7.94 28.89 15.67
CA ASP A 448 -7.33 29.17 16.99
C ASP A 448 -6.62 27.91 17.60
N PRO A 449 -5.28 27.77 17.54
CA PRO A 449 -4.34 28.21 16.49
C PRO A 449 -3.54 27.02 15.86
N GLU A 450 -2.71 27.36 14.87
CA GLU A 450 -1.92 26.53 13.91
C GLU A 450 -2.70 26.00 12.69
N THR A 451 -2.10 26.20 11.50
CA THR A 451 -2.45 25.45 10.30
C THR A 451 -2.48 23.97 10.68
N PRO A 452 -3.49 23.20 10.25
CA PRO A 452 -3.54 21.77 10.56
C PRO A 452 -2.20 21.13 10.16
N ALA A 453 -1.57 20.43 11.10
CA ALA A 453 -0.23 19.85 10.90
C ALA A 453 -0.17 19.08 9.56
N GLY A 454 0.77 19.47 8.70
CA GLY A 454 0.99 18.89 7.37
C GLY A 454 0.50 19.76 6.21
N ILE A 455 -0.31 20.81 6.45
CA ILE A 455 -0.74 21.76 5.41
C ILE A 455 0.18 22.99 5.42
N GLU A 456 0.89 23.20 4.31
CA GLU A 456 1.76 24.36 4.10
C GLU A 456 0.92 25.62 3.83
N GLU A 457 -0.04 25.45 2.91
CA GLU A 457 -0.83 26.54 2.37
C GLU A 457 -2.29 26.13 2.28
N TRP A 458 -3.18 27.02 2.71
CA TRP A 458 -4.60 26.85 2.50
C TRP A 458 -5.30 28.14 2.10
N THR A 459 -6.26 28.02 1.20
CA THR A 459 -7.04 29.14 0.67
C THR A 459 -8.53 28.88 0.86
N ILE A 460 -9.27 29.90 1.31
CA ILE A 460 -10.73 29.82 1.51
C ILE A 460 -11.41 30.84 0.60
N LEU A 461 -12.18 30.38 -0.37
CA LEU A 461 -12.95 31.19 -1.32
C LEU A 461 -14.45 31.10 -1.03
N SER A 462 -15.10 32.26 -1.03
CA SER A 462 -16.55 32.39 -0.95
C SER A 462 -17.11 32.89 -2.28
N ALA A 463 -18.20 32.26 -2.74
CA ALA A 463 -18.87 32.56 -4.00
C ALA A 463 -17.91 32.76 -5.20
N PRO A 464 -17.00 31.80 -5.49
CA PRO A 464 -16.03 31.94 -6.58
C PRO A 464 -16.72 31.96 -7.95
N SER A 465 -16.11 32.67 -8.92
CA SER A 465 -16.58 32.69 -10.31
C SER A 465 -16.37 31.32 -11.00
N PRO A 466 -17.10 31.01 -12.08
CA PRO A 466 -16.90 29.78 -12.85
C PRO A 466 -15.46 29.58 -13.33
N ASP A 467 -14.80 30.65 -13.79
CA ASP A 467 -13.41 30.60 -14.25
C ASP A 467 -12.46 30.20 -13.09
N ALA A 468 -12.65 30.78 -11.90
CA ALA A 468 -11.84 30.44 -10.73
C ALA A 468 -12.05 28.98 -10.29
N ILE A 469 -13.27 28.47 -10.36
CA ILE A 469 -13.57 27.05 -10.09
C ILE A 469 -12.84 26.17 -11.12
N SER A 470 -12.94 26.49 -12.41
CA SER A 470 -12.25 25.74 -13.47
C SER A 470 -10.74 25.71 -13.26
N ASP A 471 -10.12 26.86 -12.95
CA ASP A 471 -8.69 26.96 -12.69
C ASP A 471 -8.27 26.08 -11.51
N ILE A 472 -9.03 26.09 -10.41
CA ILE A 472 -8.73 25.30 -9.19
C ILE A 472 -8.87 23.80 -9.47
N PHE A 473 -9.94 23.39 -10.15
CA PHE A 473 -10.17 21.98 -10.46
C PHE A 473 -9.24 21.46 -11.56
N THR A 474 -8.56 22.36 -12.30
CA THR A 474 -7.53 21.99 -13.28
C THR A 474 -6.10 22.13 -12.77
N ASP A 475 -5.91 22.68 -11.57
CA ASP A 475 -4.61 22.88 -10.95
C ASP A 475 -4.08 21.60 -10.29
N SER A 476 -3.12 20.98 -10.98
CA SER A 476 -2.39 19.81 -10.48
C SER A 476 -1.50 20.05 -9.27
N SER A 477 -1.19 21.32 -8.96
CA SER A 477 -0.37 21.71 -7.79
C SER A 477 -1.17 21.82 -6.50
N THR A 478 -2.51 21.77 -6.58
CA THR A 478 -3.37 21.72 -5.41
C THR A 478 -3.55 20.27 -4.94
N ASP A 479 -3.23 19.97 -3.68
CA ASP A 479 -3.40 18.62 -3.14
C ASP A 479 -4.85 18.34 -2.77
N ILE A 480 -5.53 19.28 -2.12
CA ILE A 480 -6.88 19.08 -1.58
C ILE A 480 -7.80 20.19 -2.04
N VAL A 481 -8.96 19.83 -2.60
CA VAL A 481 -10.09 20.75 -2.80
C VAL A 481 -11.28 20.28 -1.99
N TYR A 482 -11.81 21.14 -1.14
CA TYR A 482 -13.09 20.96 -0.48
C TYR A 482 -14.13 21.87 -1.16
N CYS A 483 -15.15 21.28 -1.78
CA CYS A 483 -16.19 22.02 -2.48
C CYS A 483 -17.54 21.85 -1.78
N SER A 484 -18.05 22.94 -1.21
CA SER A 484 -19.42 22.99 -0.66
C SER A 484 -20.40 23.77 -1.54
N LEU A 485 -20.04 24.00 -2.80
CA LEU A 485 -20.92 24.65 -3.77
C LEU A 485 -22.05 23.68 -4.18
N PRO A 486 -23.25 24.18 -4.52
CA PRO A 486 -24.31 23.34 -5.04
C PRO A 486 -23.88 22.62 -6.32
N ILE A 487 -24.32 21.37 -6.47
CA ILE A 487 -24.08 20.56 -7.67
C ILE A 487 -25.44 20.22 -8.27
N ASP A 488 -25.64 20.55 -9.54
CA ASP A 488 -26.86 20.29 -10.31
C ASP A 488 -26.47 19.73 -11.69
N ASP A 489 -27.08 18.61 -12.10
CA ASP A 489 -26.80 17.90 -13.36
C ASP A 489 -25.29 17.83 -13.74
N ASP A 490 -24.45 17.29 -12.85
CA ASP A 490 -22.99 17.15 -13.02
C ASP A 490 -22.20 18.46 -13.16
N ALA A 491 -22.82 19.61 -12.87
CA ALA A 491 -22.17 20.92 -12.88
C ALA A 491 -22.08 21.53 -11.48
N VAL A 492 -20.92 22.10 -11.16
CA VAL A 492 -20.74 22.92 -9.96
C VAL A 492 -21.36 24.29 -10.23
N VAL A 493 -22.36 24.66 -9.44
CA VAL A 493 -23.11 25.91 -9.60
C VAL A 493 -22.49 27.01 -8.74
N SER A 494 -22.21 28.16 -9.35
CA SER A 494 -21.82 29.39 -8.67
C SER A 494 -22.88 30.46 -8.83
N GLY A 495 -22.75 31.57 -8.10
CA GLY A 495 -23.66 32.72 -8.24
C GLY A 495 -23.63 33.38 -9.62
N GLU A 496 -22.60 33.11 -10.44
CA GLU A 496 -22.36 33.76 -11.74
C GLU A 496 -22.49 32.80 -12.93
N GLY A 497 -22.62 31.48 -12.70
CA GLY A 497 -22.72 30.47 -13.76
C GLY A 497 -22.58 29.04 -13.23
N CYS A 498 -22.25 28.10 -14.11
CA CYS A 498 -21.96 26.72 -13.73
C CYS A 498 -20.70 26.21 -14.46
N VAL A 499 -20.02 25.22 -13.87
CA VAL A 499 -18.86 24.54 -14.45
C VAL A 499 -19.18 23.07 -14.58
N GLU A 500 -19.27 22.56 -15.81
CA GLU A 500 -19.45 21.14 -16.08
C GLU A 500 -18.17 20.38 -15.77
N ILE A 501 -18.24 19.39 -14.87
CA ILE A 501 -17.05 18.65 -14.46
C ILE A 501 -16.48 17.80 -15.61
N SER A 502 -17.34 17.23 -16.45
CA SER A 502 -16.94 16.52 -17.67
C SER A 502 -16.09 17.37 -18.63
N SER A 503 -16.22 18.70 -18.60
CA SER A 503 -15.43 19.62 -19.43
C SER A 503 -14.01 19.87 -18.91
N LEU A 504 -13.73 19.46 -17.67
CA LEU A 504 -12.43 19.61 -17.01
C LEU A 504 -11.48 18.45 -17.33
N GLY A 505 -11.99 17.36 -17.91
CA GLY A 505 -11.20 16.20 -18.33
C GLY A 505 -11.11 16.10 -19.86
N ALA A 506 -9.89 15.97 -20.40
CA ALA A 506 -9.54 15.13 -21.57
C ALA A 506 -8.27 15.55 -22.36
N SER A 507 -7.58 16.64 -22.04
CA SER A 507 -6.43 17.08 -22.85
C SER A 507 -5.08 16.99 -22.12
N ASN A 508 -4.50 15.79 -22.13
CA ASN A 508 -3.05 15.54 -22.01
C ASN A 508 -2.36 15.75 -20.64
N GLY A 509 -2.90 15.20 -19.54
CA GLY A 509 -2.15 15.08 -18.28
C GLY A 509 -3.03 15.07 -17.05
N SER A 510 -2.42 14.82 -15.89
CA SER A 510 -3.08 14.91 -14.57
C SER A 510 -3.37 16.37 -14.22
N SER A 511 -4.39 16.95 -14.85
CA SER A 511 -4.80 18.35 -14.67
C SER A 511 -5.89 18.44 -13.61
N SER A 512 -5.71 17.86 -12.43
CA SER A 512 -6.71 17.94 -11.36
C SER A 512 -6.05 17.94 -9.99
N PRO A 513 -6.70 18.45 -8.94
CA PRO A 513 -6.23 18.28 -7.57
C PRO A 513 -6.03 16.82 -7.17
N ALA A 514 -5.16 16.55 -6.20
CA ALA A 514 -4.91 15.18 -5.76
C ALA A 514 -6.14 14.54 -5.10
N VAL A 515 -6.89 15.30 -4.29
CA VAL A 515 -8.13 14.87 -3.65
C VAL A 515 -9.18 15.98 -3.76
N VAL A 516 -10.37 15.65 -4.28
CA VAL A 516 -11.54 16.53 -4.29
C VAL A 516 -12.61 15.98 -3.35
N VAL A 517 -13.10 16.82 -2.44
CA VAL A 517 -14.18 16.50 -1.51
C VAL A 517 -15.43 17.28 -1.91
N LEU A 518 -16.49 16.60 -2.34
CA LEU A 518 -17.76 17.22 -2.72
C LEU A 518 -18.79 17.08 -1.59
N GLU A 519 -19.32 18.20 -1.12
CA GLU A 519 -20.39 18.24 -0.11
C GLU A 519 -21.78 18.17 -0.77
N GLY A 520 -22.72 17.42 -0.18
CA GLY A 520 -24.14 17.50 -0.53
C GLY A 520 -24.56 16.74 -1.80
N THR A 521 -23.63 16.22 -2.61
CA THR A 521 -23.96 15.40 -3.78
C THR A 521 -24.22 13.93 -3.43
N LYS A 522 -25.24 13.35 -4.06
CA LYS A 522 -25.54 11.91 -4.02
C LYS A 522 -25.15 11.20 -5.32
N ASP A 523 -24.90 11.95 -6.39
CA ASP A 523 -24.48 11.40 -7.66
C ASP A 523 -23.03 10.92 -7.60
N VAL A 524 -22.77 9.78 -8.19
CA VAL A 524 -21.47 9.12 -8.27
C VAL A 524 -20.73 9.60 -9.51
N LYS A 525 -21.49 9.90 -10.58
CA LYS A 525 -20.97 10.22 -11.91
C LYS A 525 -20.01 11.40 -11.86
N THR A 526 -20.43 12.49 -11.25
CA THR A 526 -19.59 13.68 -10.97
C THR A 526 -18.25 13.32 -10.30
N GLY A 527 -18.25 12.35 -9.39
CA GLY A 527 -17.03 11.93 -8.71
C GLY A 527 -16.12 11.03 -9.54
N ILE A 528 -16.69 10.22 -10.43
CA ILE A 528 -15.96 9.39 -11.41
C ILE A 528 -15.30 10.29 -12.45
N GLU A 529 -16.00 11.30 -12.97
CA GLU A 529 -15.43 12.24 -13.95
C GLU A 529 -14.18 12.97 -13.41
N LEU A 530 -14.18 13.36 -12.13
CA LEU A 530 -12.99 13.93 -11.47
C LEU A 530 -11.85 12.93 -11.31
N VAL A 531 -12.17 11.65 -11.10
CA VAL A 531 -11.17 10.58 -11.09
C VAL A 531 -10.60 10.39 -12.50
N ASP A 532 -11.44 10.40 -13.54
CA ASP A 532 -10.98 10.26 -14.92
C ASP A 532 -10.12 11.47 -15.37
N ALA A 533 -10.35 12.66 -14.79
CA ALA A 533 -9.49 13.84 -14.96
C ALA A 533 -8.14 13.76 -14.22
N GLY A 534 -7.89 12.70 -13.44
CA GLY A 534 -6.62 12.41 -12.79
C GLY A 534 -6.63 12.56 -11.27
N GLY A 535 -7.73 13.00 -10.66
CA GLY A 535 -7.84 13.20 -9.21
C GLY A 535 -8.24 11.93 -8.43
N LEU A 536 -8.39 12.09 -7.11
CA LEU A 536 -9.15 11.19 -6.25
C LEU A 536 -10.38 11.94 -5.73
N THR A 537 -11.51 11.27 -5.52
CA THR A 537 -12.73 11.95 -5.08
C THR A 537 -13.35 11.34 -3.83
N ARG A 538 -13.85 12.19 -2.92
CA ARG A 538 -14.64 11.81 -1.75
C ARG A 538 -15.93 12.61 -1.69
N ARG A 539 -17.05 11.98 -1.32
CA ARG A 539 -18.34 12.64 -1.13
C ARG A 539 -18.69 12.71 0.36
N ARG A 540 -19.28 13.83 0.80
CA ARG A 540 -19.66 14.05 2.20
C ARG A 540 -21.10 14.59 2.31
N PRO A 541 -21.90 14.18 3.30
CA PRO A 541 -23.14 14.88 3.64
C PRO A 541 -22.85 16.33 4.06
N PRO A 542 -23.86 17.22 4.05
CA PRO A 542 -23.69 18.61 4.45
C PRO A 542 -23.09 18.77 5.85
N LEU A 543 -22.18 19.73 6.01
CA LEU A 543 -21.63 20.09 7.32
C LEU A 543 -22.69 20.84 8.14
N GLU A 544 -23.15 20.23 9.25
CA GLU A 544 -23.80 20.97 10.33
C GLU A 544 -22.69 21.48 11.27
N VAL A 545 -22.27 22.74 11.07
CA VAL A 545 -21.19 23.38 11.84
C VAL A 545 -21.68 23.69 13.27
N ASP A 546 -21.87 22.68 14.12
CA ASP A 546 -22.30 22.92 15.51
C ASP A 546 -21.77 21.92 16.55
N SER A 547 -20.67 21.18 16.29
CA SER A 547 -20.04 20.39 17.36
C SER A 547 -18.52 20.22 17.26
N ALA A 548 -17.88 20.13 18.42
CA ALA A 548 -16.44 19.88 18.58
C ALA A 548 -15.95 18.56 17.93
N VAL A 549 -16.87 17.69 17.50
CA VAL A 549 -16.60 16.46 16.74
C VAL A 549 -16.20 16.77 15.29
N ASP A 550 -16.60 17.92 14.74
CA ASP A 550 -16.27 18.30 13.37
C ASP A 550 -14.90 18.92 13.20
N ARG A 551 -14.31 19.51 14.25
CA ARG A 551 -12.93 20.05 14.25
C ARG A 551 -11.88 18.97 14.00
N THR A 552 -12.17 17.74 14.40
CA THR A 552 -11.34 16.58 14.09
C THR A 552 -11.64 16.01 12.70
N ALA A 553 -12.86 16.22 12.16
CA ALA A 553 -13.35 15.64 10.90
C ALA A 553 -12.62 16.11 9.63
N VAL A 554 -12.14 17.36 9.59
CA VAL A 554 -11.22 17.87 8.54
C VAL A 554 -9.76 17.58 8.92
N GLY A 555 -9.47 17.44 10.22
CA GLY A 555 -8.18 17.00 10.76
C GLY A 555 -7.90 15.49 10.67
N TRP A 556 -8.75 14.69 10.00
CA TRP A 556 -8.40 13.27 9.75
C TRP A 556 -7.39 13.21 8.62
N ARG A 557 -6.11 13.24 9.05
CA ARG A 557 -5.03 12.42 8.53
C ARG A 557 -5.18 12.13 7.03
N LEU A 558 -4.59 13.01 6.26
CA LEU A 558 -3.43 12.68 5.42
C LEU A 558 -2.71 11.41 5.90
N TYR A 559 -3.33 10.26 5.65
CA TYR A 559 -2.74 8.94 5.75
C TYR A 559 -2.39 8.52 4.31
N VAL A 560 -1.61 9.38 3.68
CA VAL A 560 -0.77 9.09 2.52
C VAL A 560 0.62 9.39 3.07
N GLY A 561 1.41 8.35 3.37
CA GLY A 561 2.74 8.52 3.98
C GLY A 561 3.03 7.71 5.24
N ARG A 562 2.08 6.90 5.76
CA ARG A 562 2.40 5.91 6.79
C ARG A 562 2.32 4.47 6.28
N ASP A 563 2.88 4.22 5.11
CA ASP A 563 3.37 2.89 4.79
C ASP A 563 4.76 2.73 5.46
N GLY A 564 4.83 1.90 6.50
CA GLY A 564 6.09 1.26 6.90
C GLY A 564 6.93 1.87 8.03
N ALA A 565 6.46 2.85 8.81
CA ALA A 565 7.18 3.31 10.01
C ALA A 565 6.24 3.50 11.22
N ARG A 566 5.73 2.37 11.73
CA ARG A 566 5.60 2.19 13.17
C ARG A 566 6.46 1.00 13.51
N SER A 567 7.60 1.27 14.12
CA SER A 567 8.28 0.31 14.99
C SER A 567 7.28 -0.09 16.08
N SER A 568 6.83 -1.33 15.97
CA SER A 568 6.44 -2.20 17.08
C SER A 568 6.70 -3.60 16.61
#